data_AF-A0A5P9HK01-F1
#
_entry.id   AF-A0A5P9HK01-F1
#
_cell.length_a   1.000
_cell.length_b   1.000
_cell.length_c   1.000
_cell.angle_alpha   90.00
_cell.angle_beta   90.00
_cell.angle_gamma   90.00
#
_symmetry.space_group_name_H-M   'P 1'
#
loop_
_entity.id
_entity.type
_entity.pdbx_description
1 polymer ?
#
loop_
_entity_poly.entity_id
_entity_poly.type
_entity_poly.pdbx_seq_one_letter_code
_entity_poly.pdbx_strand_id
1 'polypeptide(L)'
;MGRIAFLIISIALLAGCNMETKASEPTLQISSMSVGLGGNEDETVQYVRYSMVLTYNESLKIKEDTLEPLVAGWIEERMIDHEVETAEKLSKDQIKLEGKVTFDPTGLTKRDIITFEQIEDTIQGVIFETTTGENYQGVYINEETKLQRIGD
;
A
#
# COMPACT_ATOMS: atom_id res chain seq x y z
N MET A 1 15.06 39.96 63.89
CA MET A 1 13.97 39.09 63.40
C MET A 1 13.31 39.80 62.23
N GLY A 2 13.25 39.35 61.00
CA GLY A 2 13.81 38.26 60.21
C GLY A 2 13.38 38.61 58.77
N ARG A 3 14.30 39.00 57.89
CA ARG A 3 14.68 38.22 56.69
C ARG A 3 13.63 37.17 56.32
N ILE A 4 12.93 37.39 55.20
CA ILE A 4 12.63 36.46 54.09
C ILE A 4 11.57 37.17 53.23
N ALA A 5 12.03 38.23 52.57
CA ALA A 5 11.50 38.60 51.27
C ALA A 5 12.38 37.82 50.29
N PHE A 6 11.90 36.67 49.80
CA PHE A 6 12.40 35.85 48.68
C PHE A 6 11.81 34.45 48.84
N LEU A 7 11.36 33.80 47.77
CA LEU A 7 10.40 32.68 47.72
C LEU A 7 8.99 33.18 48.02
N ILE A 8 8.05 33.28 47.08
CA ILE A 8 7.57 32.20 46.21
C ILE A 8 7.11 32.86 44.90
N ILE A 9 8.04 33.14 43.98
CA ILE A 9 7.76 33.49 42.57
C ILE A 9 8.10 32.29 41.66
N SER A 10 8.49 31.15 42.23
CA SER A 10 9.04 30.01 41.47
C SER A 10 8.05 28.89 41.14
N ILE A 11 6.74 29.06 41.36
CA ILE A 11 5.75 28.00 41.05
C ILE A 11 5.28 28.04 39.57
N ALA A 12 5.77 28.98 38.77
CA ALA A 12 5.30 29.19 37.39
C ALA A 12 5.94 28.32 36.29
N LEU A 13 6.69 27.24 36.57
CA LEU A 13 7.48 26.57 35.50
C LEU A 13 7.35 25.04 35.38
N LEU A 14 6.38 24.41 36.06
CA LEU A 14 6.15 22.96 35.93
C LEU A 14 4.73 22.62 35.43
N ALA A 15 4.10 23.51 34.67
CA ALA A 15 3.16 23.07 33.66
C ALA A 15 3.96 22.35 32.57
N GLY A 16 4.32 21.10 32.85
CA GLY A 16 4.86 20.20 31.85
C GLY A 16 3.86 20.16 30.71
N CYS A 17 4.23 20.78 29.59
CA CYS A 17 3.74 20.34 28.31
C CYS A 17 4.14 18.87 28.19
N ASN A 18 3.23 17.98 28.58
CA ASN A 18 3.18 16.65 27.99
C ASN A 18 2.82 16.88 26.52
N MET A 19 3.82 17.31 25.74
CA MET A 19 3.83 17.04 24.32
C MET A 19 4.05 15.54 24.23
N GLU A 20 2.97 14.77 24.40
CA GLU A 20 2.88 13.48 23.76
C GLU A 20 3.09 13.75 22.27
N THR A 21 4.32 13.53 21.80
CA THR A 21 4.58 13.35 20.39
C THR A 21 3.77 12.12 19.99
N LYS A 22 2.52 12.34 19.58
CA LYS A 22 1.71 11.30 18.96
C LYS A 22 2.59 10.68 17.88
N ALA A 23 2.83 9.38 17.99
CA ALA A 23 3.49 8.65 16.92
C ALA A 23 2.72 8.96 15.63
N SER A 24 3.43 9.27 14.55
CA SER A 24 2.77 9.55 13.27
C SER A 24 1.95 8.33 12.88
N GLU A 25 0.65 8.53 12.64
CA GLU A 25 -0.22 7.46 12.12
C GLU A 25 0.39 6.89 10.83
N PRO A 26 0.36 5.56 10.61
CA PRO A 26 0.86 4.96 9.38
C PRO A 26 0.09 5.49 8.17
N THR A 27 0.81 5.87 7.12
CA THR A 27 0.20 6.36 5.87
C THR A 27 0.86 5.70 4.66
N LEU A 28 0.03 5.39 3.66
CA LEU A 28 0.45 4.89 2.35
C LEU A 28 -0.32 5.63 1.25
N GLN A 29 0.39 5.99 0.19
CA GLN A 29 -0.17 6.54 -1.02
C GLN A 29 0.40 5.81 -2.24
N ILE A 30 -0.47 5.30 -3.10
CA ILE A 30 -0.11 4.85 -4.45
C ILE A 30 -0.05 6.10 -5.32
N SER A 31 1.15 6.63 -5.53
CA SER A 31 1.39 7.91 -6.21
C SER A 31 1.30 7.80 -7.73
N SER A 32 1.46 6.59 -8.26
CA SER A 32 1.31 6.25 -9.68
C SER A 32 0.94 4.79 -9.77
N MET A 33 0.01 4.45 -10.66
CA MET A 33 -0.33 3.07 -11.00
C MET A 33 -0.59 3.00 -12.50
N SER A 34 0.05 2.04 -13.16
CA SER A 34 -0.23 1.70 -14.55
C SER A 34 -0.46 0.21 -14.66
N VAL A 35 -1.48 -0.16 -15.40
CA VAL A 35 -1.88 -1.55 -15.62
C VAL A 35 -1.97 -1.78 -17.12
N GLY A 36 -1.45 -2.92 -17.57
CA GLY A 36 -1.47 -3.31 -18.97
C GLY A 36 -1.79 -4.79 -19.13
N LEU A 37 -2.77 -5.08 -19.99
CA LEU A 37 -3.12 -6.45 -20.35
C LEU A 37 -2.27 -6.94 -21.51
N GLY A 38 -1.82 -8.18 -21.44
CA GLY A 38 -1.14 -8.87 -22.53
C GLY A 38 -1.51 -10.35 -22.57
N GLY A 39 -0.99 -11.03 -23.58
CA GLY A 39 -1.13 -12.48 -23.74
C GLY A 39 0.09 -13.05 -24.43
N ASN A 40 0.24 -14.38 -24.35
CA ASN A 40 1.20 -15.07 -25.18
C ASN A 40 0.76 -15.07 -26.66
N GLU A 41 1.66 -15.46 -27.57
CA GLU A 41 1.41 -15.43 -29.02
C GLU A 41 0.16 -16.22 -29.44
N ASP A 42 -0.16 -17.29 -28.70
CA ASP A 42 -1.31 -18.16 -28.96
C ASP A 42 -2.60 -17.72 -28.21
N GLU A 43 -2.57 -16.61 -27.46
CA GLU A 43 -3.63 -16.12 -26.56
C GLU A 43 -4.18 -17.18 -25.57
N THR A 44 -3.46 -18.30 -25.37
CA THR A 44 -3.84 -19.39 -24.45
C THR A 44 -3.65 -19.02 -22.98
N VAL A 45 -2.80 -18.03 -22.71
CA VAL A 45 -2.56 -17.48 -21.38
C VAL A 45 -2.56 -15.96 -21.48
N GLN A 46 -3.28 -15.31 -20.58
CA GLN A 46 -3.28 -13.85 -20.45
C GLN A 46 -2.58 -13.42 -19.17
N TYR A 47 -2.03 -12.21 -19.20
CA TYR A 47 -1.35 -11.63 -18.07
C TYR A 47 -1.65 -10.15 -17.92
N VAL A 48 -1.69 -9.73 -16.67
CA VAL A 48 -1.82 -8.34 -16.26
C VAL A 48 -0.46 -7.90 -15.74
N ARG A 49 0.15 -6.94 -16.42
CA ARG A 49 1.36 -6.27 -15.93
C ARG A 49 0.96 -5.04 -15.14
N TYR A 50 1.61 -4.86 -14.00
CA TYR A 50 1.41 -3.70 -13.15
C TYR A 50 2.75 -3.02 -12.86
N SER A 51 2.69 -1.69 -12.73
CA SER A 51 3.77 -0.87 -12.22
C SER A 51 3.15 0.19 -11.33
N MET A 52 3.58 0.25 -10.07
CA MET A 52 3.09 1.21 -9.11
C MET A 52 4.22 1.80 -8.28
N VAL A 53 4.04 3.05 -7.85
CA VAL A 53 4.94 3.73 -6.92
C VAL A 53 4.20 3.95 -5.62
N LEU A 54 4.73 3.35 -4.55
CA LEU A 54 4.24 3.44 -3.19
C LEU A 54 5.02 4.51 -2.46
N THR A 55 4.35 5.53 -1.93
CA THR A 55 4.92 6.51 -1.01
C THR A 55 4.35 6.25 0.38
N TYR A 56 5.20 6.08 1.39
CA TYR A 56 4.80 5.79 2.76
C TYR A 56 5.62 6.58 3.77
N ASN A 57 5.14 6.69 5.01
CA ASN A 57 5.88 7.36 6.07
C ASN A 57 6.69 6.38 6.93
N GLU A 58 7.59 6.92 7.75
CA GLU A 58 8.51 6.12 8.57
C GLU A 58 7.83 5.20 9.60
N SER A 59 6.55 5.40 9.91
CA SER A 59 5.82 4.54 10.84
C SER A 59 5.33 3.23 10.22
N LEU A 60 5.18 3.14 8.90
CA LEU A 60 4.66 1.94 8.23
C LEU A 60 5.72 0.83 8.02
N LYS A 61 7.02 1.18 7.97
CA LYS A 61 8.18 0.27 7.84
C LYS A 61 7.88 -1.04 7.08
N ILE A 62 7.62 -0.91 5.78
CA ILE A 62 7.23 -2.03 4.91
C ILE A 62 8.37 -3.05 4.79
N LYS A 63 8.01 -4.33 4.81
CA LYS A 63 8.91 -5.46 4.53
C LYS A 63 8.79 -5.82 3.04
N GLU A 64 9.78 -5.43 2.26
CA GLU A 64 9.67 -5.32 0.79
C GLU A 64 9.42 -6.65 0.06
N ASP A 65 9.93 -7.75 0.61
CA ASP A 65 9.75 -9.12 0.08
C ASP A 65 8.33 -9.67 0.28
N THR A 66 7.44 -8.91 0.94
CA THR A 66 6.03 -9.28 1.17
C THR A 66 5.05 -8.44 0.34
N LEU A 67 5.56 -7.54 -0.52
CA LEU A 67 4.72 -6.71 -1.36
C LEU A 67 4.05 -7.54 -2.45
N GLU A 68 2.73 -7.60 -2.42
CA GLU A 68 1.91 -8.29 -3.41
C GLU A 68 0.83 -7.34 -3.95
N PRO A 69 0.46 -7.41 -5.24
CA PRO A 69 -0.63 -6.64 -5.78
C PRO A 69 -1.96 -7.12 -5.18
N LEU A 70 -2.81 -6.19 -4.76
CA LEU A 70 -4.21 -6.50 -4.50
C LEU A 70 -4.90 -6.59 -5.86
N VAL A 71 -5.39 -7.78 -6.22
CA VAL A 71 -6.03 -8.04 -7.52
C VAL A 71 -7.56 -8.06 -7.38
N ALA A 72 -8.25 -7.73 -8.47
CA ALA A 72 -9.71 -7.87 -8.56
C ALA A 72 -10.16 -9.32 -8.38
N GLY A 73 -11.36 -9.53 -7.82
CA GLY A 73 -11.85 -10.87 -7.51
C GLY A 73 -11.96 -11.77 -8.76
N TRP A 74 -12.32 -11.21 -9.92
CA TRP A 74 -12.42 -11.98 -11.16
C TRP A 74 -11.08 -12.52 -11.67
N ILE A 75 -9.97 -11.81 -11.38
CA ILE A 75 -8.60 -12.25 -11.62
C ILE A 75 -8.19 -13.27 -10.58
N GLU A 76 -8.45 -13.01 -9.30
CA GLU A 76 -8.09 -13.89 -8.18
C GLU A 76 -8.63 -15.31 -8.39
N GLU A 77 -9.89 -15.43 -8.80
CA GLU A 77 -10.55 -16.71 -9.09
C GLU A 77 -9.91 -17.50 -10.26
N ARG A 78 -9.14 -16.84 -11.12
CA ARG A 78 -8.57 -17.40 -12.36
C ARG A 78 -7.05 -17.34 -12.38
N MET A 79 -6.43 -16.91 -11.28
CA MET A 79 -5.00 -16.72 -11.19
C MET A 79 -4.28 -18.07 -11.32
N ILE A 80 -3.39 -18.16 -12.30
CA ILE A 80 -2.49 -19.29 -12.52
C ILE A 80 -1.19 -19.08 -11.75
N ASP A 81 -0.66 -17.86 -11.82
CA ASP A 81 0.65 -17.51 -11.27
C ASP A 81 0.74 -16.01 -10.99
N HIS A 82 1.56 -15.64 -10.02
CA HIS A 82 1.90 -14.26 -9.71
C HIS A 82 3.40 -14.12 -9.50
N GLU A 83 3.99 -13.13 -10.17
CA GLU A 83 5.41 -12.84 -10.14
C GLU A 83 5.63 -11.36 -9.84
N VAL A 84 6.32 -11.06 -8.74
CA VAL A 84 6.87 -9.72 -8.48
C VAL A 84 8.22 -9.63 -9.19
N GLU A 85 8.30 -8.84 -10.25
CA GLU A 85 9.51 -8.68 -11.05
C GLU A 85 10.48 -7.66 -10.40
N THR A 86 9.93 -6.60 -9.81
CA THR A 86 10.71 -5.52 -9.16
C THR A 86 10.03 -5.06 -7.88
N ALA A 87 10.78 -5.00 -6.77
CA ALA A 87 10.44 -4.26 -5.57
C ALA A 87 11.68 -3.44 -5.15
N GLU A 88 11.80 -2.22 -5.69
CA GLU A 88 13.01 -1.39 -5.56
C GLU A 88 12.72 -0.10 -4.79
N LYS A 89 13.58 0.25 -3.82
CA LYS A 89 13.55 1.57 -3.19
C LYS A 89 13.96 2.66 -4.17
N LEU A 90 13.06 3.58 -4.47
CA LEU A 90 13.38 4.81 -5.18
C LEU A 90 13.95 5.88 -4.23
N SER A 91 13.49 5.89 -2.98
CA SER A 91 13.98 6.76 -1.91
C SER A 91 13.72 6.13 -0.53
N LYS A 92 13.96 6.88 0.55
CA LYS A 92 13.69 6.41 1.93
C LYS A 92 12.21 6.00 2.13
N ASP A 93 11.34 6.75 1.46
CA ASP A 93 9.89 6.75 1.69
C ASP A 93 9.12 6.30 0.43
N GLN A 94 9.83 5.76 -0.57
CA GLN A 94 9.24 5.34 -1.83
C GLN A 94 9.78 4.01 -2.34
N ILE A 95 8.86 3.13 -2.75
CA ILE A 95 9.15 1.84 -3.39
C ILE A 95 8.46 1.80 -4.75
N LYS A 96 9.18 1.35 -5.77
CA LYS A 96 8.63 0.94 -7.06
C LYS A 96 8.32 -0.54 -7.02
N LEU A 97 7.09 -0.90 -7.33
CA LEU A 97 6.62 -2.28 -7.38
C LEU A 97 6.14 -2.59 -8.80
N GLU A 98 6.75 -3.59 -9.43
CA GLU A 98 6.38 -4.07 -10.77
C GLU A 98 6.25 -5.58 -10.77
N GLY A 99 5.36 -6.09 -11.61
CA GLY A 99 5.18 -7.52 -11.75
C GLY A 99 4.06 -7.89 -12.71
N LYS A 100 3.72 -9.17 -12.65
CA LYS A 100 2.80 -9.81 -13.57
C LYS A 100 1.90 -10.79 -12.82
N VAL A 101 0.60 -10.69 -13.08
CA VAL A 101 -0.40 -11.70 -12.67
C VAL A 101 -0.85 -12.44 -13.92
N THR A 102 -0.67 -13.75 -13.93
CA THR A 102 -1.05 -14.63 -15.03
C THR A 102 -2.37 -15.30 -14.69
N PHE A 103 -3.34 -15.30 -15.61
CA PHE A 103 -4.66 -15.86 -15.37
C PHE A 103 -5.18 -16.68 -16.56
N ASP A 104 -6.11 -17.60 -16.29
CA ASP A 104 -6.78 -18.42 -17.30
C ASP A 104 -7.91 -17.61 -17.98
N PRO A 105 -7.80 -17.26 -19.27
CA PRO A 105 -8.84 -16.53 -19.98
C PRO A 105 -9.99 -17.44 -20.44
N THR A 106 -9.93 -18.75 -20.19
CA THR A 106 -10.92 -19.71 -20.71
C THR A 106 -12.34 -19.32 -20.28
N GLY A 107 -13.22 -19.19 -21.28
CA GLY A 107 -14.60 -18.77 -21.07
C GLY A 107 -14.82 -17.26 -20.99
N LEU A 108 -13.77 -16.44 -21.05
CA LEU A 108 -13.86 -14.98 -21.17
C LEU A 108 -13.78 -14.56 -22.63
N THR A 109 -14.76 -13.80 -23.10
CA THR A 109 -14.63 -13.09 -24.37
C THR A 109 -13.82 -11.81 -24.19
N LYS A 110 -13.25 -11.27 -25.27
CA LYS A 110 -12.58 -9.95 -25.25
C LYS A 110 -13.50 -8.85 -24.71
N ARG A 111 -14.82 -8.96 -24.93
CA ARG A 111 -15.80 -8.03 -24.37
C ARG A 111 -15.94 -8.18 -22.85
N ASP A 112 -15.92 -9.40 -22.35
CA ASP A 112 -16.03 -9.65 -20.90
C ASP A 112 -14.85 -9.04 -20.17
N ILE A 113 -13.63 -9.22 -20.70
CA ILE A 113 -12.41 -8.64 -20.13
C ILE A 113 -12.50 -7.11 -20.09
N ILE A 114 -12.82 -6.46 -21.21
CA ILE A 114 -12.99 -5.00 -21.26
C ILE A 114 -14.09 -4.53 -20.30
N THR A 115 -15.17 -5.32 -20.15
CA THR A 115 -16.28 -4.98 -19.25
C THR A 115 -15.84 -5.10 -17.79
N PHE A 116 -15.09 -6.14 -17.42
CA PHE A 116 -14.57 -6.29 -16.07
C PHE A 116 -13.61 -5.18 -15.71
N GLU A 117 -12.69 -4.80 -16.61
CA GLU A 117 -11.78 -3.65 -16.39
C GLU A 117 -12.52 -2.32 -16.21
N GLN A 118 -13.76 -2.17 -16.73
CA GLN A 118 -14.58 -0.97 -16.51
C GLN A 118 -15.37 -1.00 -15.19
N ILE A 119 -15.64 -2.19 -14.67
CA ILE A 119 -16.44 -2.38 -13.44
C ILE A 119 -15.52 -2.40 -12.21
N GLU A 120 -14.36 -3.04 -12.35
CA GLU A 120 -13.43 -3.31 -11.27
C GLU A 120 -12.00 -3.24 -11.83
N ASP A 121 -11.22 -2.27 -11.36
CA ASP A 121 -9.82 -2.16 -11.73
C ASP A 121 -9.10 -3.47 -11.41
N THR A 122 -8.44 -4.04 -12.41
CA THR A 122 -7.77 -5.34 -12.35
C THR A 122 -6.75 -5.43 -11.21
N ILE A 123 -6.06 -4.31 -10.97
CA ILE A 123 -5.14 -4.11 -9.85
C ILE A 123 -5.75 -3.00 -8.99
N GLN A 124 -6.09 -3.35 -7.76
CA GLN A 124 -6.80 -2.48 -6.82
C GLN A 124 -5.88 -1.84 -5.80
N GLY A 125 -4.61 -2.26 -5.74
CA GLY A 125 -3.63 -1.71 -4.82
C GLY A 125 -2.57 -2.72 -4.42
N VAL A 126 -2.24 -2.75 -3.14
CA VAL A 126 -1.12 -3.55 -2.62
C VAL A 126 -1.42 -4.13 -1.24
N ILE A 127 -0.94 -5.35 -0.98
CA ILE A 127 -0.91 -6.01 0.32
C ILE A 127 0.56 -6.14 0.73
N PHE A 128 0.85 -5.99 2.02
CA PHE A 128 2.20 -6.17 2.56
C PHE A 128 2.19 -6.41 4.07
N GLU A 129 3.31 -6.94 4.55
CA GLU A 129 3.66 -7.06 5.96
C GLU A 129 4.59 -5.88 6.35
N THR A 130 4.42 -5.35 7.55
CA THR A 130 5.40 -4.44 8.15
C THR A 130 6.55 -5.22 8.80
N THR A 131 7.68 -4.57 9.05
CA THR A 131 8.78 -5.17 9.84
C THR A 131 8.39 -5.54 11.28
N THR A 132 7.25 -5.08 11.78
CA THR A 132 6.67 -5.45 13.07
C THR A 132 5.72 -6.66 13.00
N GLY A 133 5.49 -7.20 11.79
CA GLY A 133 4.61 -8.36 11.56
C GLY A 133 3.12 -8.01 11.41
N GLU A 134 2.80 -6.75 11.14
CA GLU A 134 1.42 -6.31 10.92
C GLU A 134 1.09 -6.35 9.43
N ASN A 135 -0.05 -6.91 9.07
CA ASN A 135 -0.50 -7.00 7.68
C ASN A 135 -1.39 -5.81 7.34
N TYR A 136 -1.16 -5.20 6.18
CA TYR A 136 -1.94 -4.09 5.67
C TYR A 136 -2.33 -4.32 4.22
N GLN A 137 -3.46 -3.73 3.83
CA GLN A 137 -3.84 -3.50 2.44
C GLN A 137 -3.96 -1.99 2.19
N GLY A 138 -3.35 -1.52 1.11
CA GLY A 138 -3.58 -0.19 0.55
C GLY A 138 -4.47 -0.33 -0.67
N VAL A 139 -5.72 0.13 -0.58
CA VAL A 139 -6.68 0.05 -1.69
C VAL A 139 -6.76 1.40 -2.40
N TYR A 140 -6.51 1.41 -3.71
CA TYR A 140 -6.61 2.57 -4.58
C TYR A 140 -8.03 2.71 -5.12
N ILE A 141 -8.74 3.77 -4.71
CA ILE A 141 -10.12 4.03 -5.12
C ILE A 141 -10.29 5.52 -5.33
N ASN A 142 -10.85 5.95 -6.46
CA ASN A 142 -11.11 7.35 -6.78
C ASN A 142 -9.88 8.26 -6.59
N GLU A 143 -8.73 7.81 -7.08
CA GLU A 143 -7.43 8.53 -6.99
C GLU A 143 -6.86 8.66 -5.56
N GLU A 144 -7.48 8.04 -4.57
CA GLU A 144 -7.02 8.02 -3.18
C GLU A 144 -6.59 6.60 -2.75
N THR A 145 -5.64 6.51 -1.82
CA THR A 145 -5.25 5.25 -1.20
C THR A 145 -5.84 5.16 0.20
N LYS A 146 -6.62 4.10 0.45
CA LYS A 146 -7.13 3.76 1.78
C LYS A 146 -6.28 2.66 2.36
N LEU A 147 -5.54 2.99 3.40
CA LEU A 147 -4.77 2.03 4.16
C LEU A 147 -5.64 1.38 5.24
N GLN A 148 -5.67 0.06 5.26
CA GLN A 148 -6.42 -0.73 6.24
C GLN A 148 -5.53 -1.84 6.79
N ARG A 149 -5.54 -2.02 8.10
CA ARG A 149 -4.90 -3.17 8.74
C ARG A 149 -5.76 -4.42 8.54
N ILE A 150 -5.13 -5.53 8.18
CA ILE A 150 -5.80 -6.81 7.96
C ILE A 150 -5.88 -7.56 9.30
N GLY A 151 -7.08 -8.02 9.65
CA GLY A 151 -7.35 -8.77 10.89
C GLY A 151 -7.93 -7.95 12.04
N ASP A 152 -8.19 -6.65 11.83
CA ASP A 152 -8.99 -5.80 12.72
C ASP A 152 -10.50 -5.95 12.47
#